data_AF-A0A3B8U6D1-F1
#
_entry.id   AF-A0A3B8U6D1-F1
#
_cell.length_a   1.000
_cell.length_b   1.000
_cell.length_c   1.000
_cell.angle_alpha   90.00
_cell.angle_beta   90.00
_cell.angle_gamma   90.00
#
_symmetry.space_group_name_H-M   'P 1'
#
loop_
_entity.id
_entity.type
_entity.pdbx_description
1 polymer ?
#
loop_
_entity_poly.entity_id
_entity_poly.type
_entity_poly.pdbx_seq_one_letter_code
_entity_poly.pdbx_strand_id
1 'polypeptide(L)'
;MIQDIRPHKMDNQFRTGAVPKEDSPILLFEGDRTEKIMAHVSDGHMRYPLYREMPEGMTYTYLFSIDEDSYFLASPDEKAKVSAPSGLTPVGIRELRPGYYHGDEDRHLIFAAYTASQLAGWYRDNRYCGTCA
;
A
#
# COMPACT_ATOMS: atom_id res chain seq x y z
N MET A 1 12.10 -8.26 12.18
CA MET A 1 11.04 -8.86 11.36
C MET A 1 11.73 -9.86 10.42
N ILE A 2 11.50 -11.17 10.56
CA ILE A 2 12.06 -12.16 9.62
C ILE A 2 11.10 -12.27 8.44
N GLN A 3 11.58 -11.92 7.25
CA GLN A 3 10.74 -11.73 6.06
C GLN A 3 10.87 -12.99 5.17
N ASP A 4 10.00 -13.98 5.38
CA ASP A 4 10.01 -15.21 4.57
C ASP A 4 9.00 -15.13 3.42
N ILE A 5 9.35 -14.32 2.42
CA ILE A 5 8.59 -14.16 1.17
C ILE A 5 9.33 -14.73 -0.05
N ARG A 6 10.19 -15.73 0.15
CA ARG A 6 10.96 -16.34 -0.95
C ARG A 6 10.02 -16.81 -2.09
N PRO A 7 10.42 -16.63 -3.37
CA PRO A 7 11.72 -16.15 -3.86
C PRO A 7 11.91 -14.62 -3.82
N HIS A 8 10.87 -13.84 -3.50
CA HIS A 8 10.89 -12.39 -3.52
C HIS A 8 11.78 -11.81 -2.41
N LYS A 9 12.31 -10.61 -2.65
CA LYS A 9 13.14 -9.86 -1.70
C LYS A 9 12.56 -8.47 -1.48
N MET A 10 12.26 -8.14 -0.22
CA MET A 10 11.88 -6.77 0.15
C MET A 10 13.10 -5.92 0.49
N ASP A 11 13.10 -4.70 -0.03
CA ASP A 11 13.98 -3.61 0.38
C ASP A 11 13.14 -2.48 1.00
N ASN A 12 13.23 -2.37 2.33
CA ASN A 12 12.54 -1.37 3.14
C ASN A 12 13.43 -0.16 3.47
N GLN A 13 14.53 0.05 2.73
CA GLN A 13 15.33 1.26 2.88
C GLN A 13 14.52 2.46 2.38
N PHE A 14 14.40 3.49 3.23
CA PHE A 14 13.78 4.75 2.82
C PHE A 14 14.58 5.42 1.71
N ARG A 15 13.90 5.78 0.61
CA ARG A 15 14.50 6.44 -0.55
C ARG A 15 13.93 7.86 -0.69
N THR A 16 14.81 8.86 -0.65
CA THR A 16 14.43 10.25 -0.90
C THR A 16 14.25 10.49 -2.40
N GLY A 17 13.20 11.21 -2.78
CA GLY A 17 12.95 11.59 -4.19
C GLY A 17 12.44 10.45 -5.09
N ALA A 18 12.03 9.32 -4.52
CA ALA A 18 11.37 8.27 -5.31
C ALA A 18 9.99 8.76 -5.79
N VAL A 19 9.71 8.55 -7.08
CA VAL A 19 8.45 8.92 -7.73
C VAL A 19 7.85 7.65 -8.35
N PRO A 20 6.52 7.43 -8.26
CA PRO A 20 5.89 6.29 -8.89
C PRO A 20 6.03 6.33 -10.41
N LYS A 21 6.27 5.16 -11.01
CA LYS A 21 6.12 4.90 -12.45
C LYS A 21 4.68 4.51 -12.74
N GLU A 22 4.26 4.52 -14.01
CA GLU A 22 2.87 4.19 -14.41
C GLU A 22 2.39 2.82 -13.90
N ASP A 23 3.29 1.86 -13.80
CA ASP A 23 3.09 0.48 -13.33
C ASP A 23 3.38 0.29 -11.84
N SER A 24 3.73 1.35 -11.11
CA SER A 24 4.01 1.23 -9.68
C SER A 24 2.72 0.90 -8.90
N PRO A 25 2.73 -0.14 -8.05
CA PRO A 25 1.60 -0.47 -7.20
C PRO A 25 1.38 0.59 -6.11
N ILE A 26 0.11 0.99 -5.95
CA ILE A 26 -0.32 2.02 -5.04
C ILE A 26 -1.12 1.41 -3.89
N LEU A 27 -0.70 1.71 -2.66
CA LEU A 27 -1.38 1.31 -1.43
C LEU A 27 -2.29 2.47 -1.04
N LEU A 28 -3.59 2.22 -1.04
CA LEU A 28 -4.60 3.19 -0.66
C LEU A 28 -5.45 2.59 0.45
N PHE A 29 -5.54 3.27 1.60
CA PHE A 29 -6.39 2.82 2.71
C PHE A 29 -7.75 3.51 2.70
N GLU A 30 -8.77 2.84 3.21
CA GLU A 30 -10.11 3.41 3.40
C GLU A 30 -10.08 4.39 4.60
N GLY A 31 -10.13 5.69 4.31
CA GLY A 31 -10.12 6.75 5.33
C GLY A 31 -8.79 6.86 6.08
N ASP A 32 -8.85 7.30 7.35
CA ASP A 32 -7.64 7.57 8.16
C ASP A 32 -7.09 6.32 8.89
N ARG A 33 -7.72 5.17 8.72
CA ARG A 33 -7.35 3.90 9.39
C ARG A 33 -6.65 2.98 8.40
N THR A 34 -5.71 2.18 8.90
CA THR A 34 -4.91 1.25 8.08
C THR A 34 -5.44 -0.18 8.12
N GLU A 35 -6.73 -0.37 8.39
CA GLU A 35 -7.34 -1.71 8.57
C GLU A 35 -7.88 -2.30 7.27
N LYS A 36 -8.22 -1.45 6.30
CA LYS A 36 -8.78 -1.85 5.01
C LYS A 36 -8.04 -1.19 3.88
N ILE A 37 -7.59 -2.01 2.93
CA ILE A 37 -6.86 -1.57 1.74
C ILE A 37 -7.80 -1.61 0.53
N MET A 38 -7.70 -0.62 -0.33
CA MET A 38 -8.44 -0.55 -1.58
C MET A 38 -7.71 -1.37 -2.65
N ALA A 39 -8.40 -2.37 -3.21
CA ALA A 39 -7.84 -3.25 -4.23
C ALA A 39 -8.86 -3.54 -5.33
N HIS A 40 -8.38 -3.88 -6.53
CA HIS A 40 -9.22 -4.55 -7.51
C HIS A 40 -9.39 -5.99 -7.08
N VAL A 41 -10.65 -6.46 -7.04
CA VAL A 41 -10.99 -7.83 -6.68
C VAL A 41 -11.78 -8.45 -7.82
N SER A 42 -11.34 -9.62 -8.28
CA SER A 42 -12.02 -10.39 -9.32
C SER A 42 -11.68 -11.86 -9.18
N ASP A 43 -12.71 -12.72 -9.24
CA ASP A 43 -12.55 -14.19 -9.20
C ASP A 43 -11.68 -14.70 -8.04
N GLY A 44 -11.85 -14.11 -6.84
CA GLY A 44 -11.06 -14.47 -5.66
C GLY A 44 -9.62 -13.96 -5.65
N HIS A 45 -9.13 -13.36 -6.74
CA HIS A 45 -7.82 -12.71 -6.80
C HIS A 45 -7.94 -11.21 -6.51
N MET A 46 -6.82 -10.64 -6.07
CA MET A 46 -6.72 -9.19 -5.91
C MET A 46 -5.42 -8.63 -6.49
N ARG A 47 -5.47 -7.36 -6.84
CA ARG A 47 -4.28 -6.56 -7.15
C ARG A 47 -4.43 -5.15 -6.61
N TYR A 48 -3.30 -4.51 -6.33
CA TYR A 48 -3.27 -3.09 -6.04
C TYR A 48 -3.56 -2.26 -7.30
N PRO A 49 -4.18 -1.07 -7.15
CA PRO A 49 -4.22 -0.12 -8.25
C PRO A 49 -2.81 0.28 -8.65
N LEU A 50 -2.63 0.56 -9.93
CA LEU A 50 -1.39 1.10 -10.48
C LEU A 50 -1.45 2.63 -10.47
N TYR A 51 -0.30 3.28 -10.49
CA TYR A 51 -0.21 4.74 -10.50
C TYR A 51 -1.04 5.37 -11.63
N ARG A 52 -1.00 4.79 -12.83
CA ARG A 52 -1.79 5.25 -13.99
C ARG A 52 -3.32 5.20 -13.79
N GLU A 53 -3.80 4.43 -12.81
CA GLU A 53 -5.23 4.28 -12.49
C GLU A 53 -5.68 5.27 -11.40
N MET A 54 -4.74 6.02 -10.83
CA MET A 54 -5.02 6.96 -9.74
C MET A 54 -5.52 8.30 -10.27
N PRO A 55 -6.50 8.93 -9.60
CA PRO A 55 -6.94 10.27 -9.94
C PRO A 55 -5.86 11.31 -9.64
N GLU A 56 -6.00 12.46 -10.29
CA GLU A 56 -5.22 13.66 -9.95
C GLU A 56 -5.51 14.13 -8.52
N GLY A 57 -4.59 14.93 -7.95
CA GLY A 57 -4.73 15.49 -6.61
C GLY A 57 -4.38 14.53 -5.47
N MET A 58 -3.75 13.39 -5.78
CA MET A 58 -3.15 12.51 -4.77
C MET A 58 -1.67 12.85 -4.56
N THR A 59 -1.19 12.64 -3.34
CA THR A 59 0.23 12.65 -2.98
C THR A 59 0.71 11.23 -2.74
N TYR A 60 2.00 10.97 -3.00
CA TYR A 60 2.58 9.63 -2.98
C TYR A 60 3.83 9.61 -2.10
N THR A 61 3.84 8.72 -1.12
CA THR A 61 4.99 8.49 -0.23
C THR A 61 5.57 7.11 -0.52
N TYR A 62 6.86 7.04 -0.87
CA TYR A 62 7.53 5.75 -1.02
C TYR A 62 7.56 4.99 0.30
N LEU A 63 7.20 3.70 0.26
CA LEU A 63 7.25 2.82 1.42
C LEU A 63 8.46 1.89 1.35
N PHE A 64 8.48 1.03 0.34
CA PHE A 64 9.46 -0.04 0.15
C PHE A 64 9.43 -0.52 -1.30
N SER A 65 10.31 -1.45 -1.63
CA SER A 65 10.24 -2.21 -2.88
C SER A 65 10.25 -3.71 -2.60
N ILE A 66 9.56 -4.47 -3.44
CA ILE A 66 9.66 -5.93 -3.49
C ILE A 66 10.18 -6.26 -4.89
N ASP A 67 11.34 -6.88 -4.95
CA ASP A 67 12.11 -7.07 -6.18
C ASP A 67 12.34 -5.75 -6.94
N GLU A 68 11.75 -5.60 -8.12
CA GLU A 68 11.87 -4.40 -8.95
C GLU A 68 10.73 -3.39 -8.74
N ASP A 69 9.64 -3.83 -8.10
CA ASP A 69 8.43 -3.04 -7.93
C ASP A 69 8.52 -2.15 -6.69
N SER A 70 8.32 -0.86 -6.89
CA SER A 70 8.30 0.15 -5.83
C SER A 70 6.87 0.45 -5.41
N TYR A 71 6.60 0.34 -4.11
CA TYR A 71 5.29 0.47 -3.51
C TYR A 71 5.15 1.85 -2.86
N PHE A 72 4.04 2.53 -3.15
CA PHE A 72 3.79 3.90 -2.68
C PHE A 72 2.47 4.01 -1.94
N LEU A 73 2.46 4.73 -0.81
CA LEU A 73 1.27 5.12 -0.09
C LEU A 73 0.63 6.33 -0.76
N ALA A 74 -0.62 6.20 -1.17
CA ALA A 74 -1.43 7.32 -1.64
C ALA A 74 -2.14 8.02 -0.47
N SER A 75 -2.19 9.35 -0.52
CA SER A 75 -2.98 10.18 0.39
C SER A 75 -3.56 11.38 -0.37
N PRO A 76 -4.80 11.80 -0.09
CA PRO A 76 -5.35 13.00 -0.71
C PRO A 76 -4.45 14.21 -0.46
N ASP A 77 -4.25 15.05 -1.46
CA ASP A 77 -3.69 16.38 -1.23
C ASP A 77 -4.62 17.15 -0.29
N GLU A 78 -4.07 17.75 0.77
CA GLU A 78 -4.81 18.53 1.77
C GLU A 78 -5.70 19.62 1.14
N LYS A 79 -5.37 20.07 -0.08
CA LYS A 79 -6.11 21.10 -0.83
C LYS A 79 -7.09 20.55 -1.87
N ALA A 80 -7.03 19.27 -2.21
CA ALA A 80 -7.82 18.67 -3.27
C ALA A 80 -9.03 17.89 -2.73
N LYS A 81 -10.20 18.08 -3.33
CA LYS A 81 -11.34 17.17 -3.15
C LYS A 81 -11.16 15.98 -4.07
N VAL A 82 -10.45 14.96 -3.60
CA VAL A 82 -10.21 13.74 -4.38
C VAL A 82 -11.30 12.72 -4.09
N SER A 83 -11.96 12.22 -5.15
CA SER A 83 -12.80 11.03 -5.04
C SER A 83 -11.95 9.78 -5.15
N ALA A 84 -12.30 8.73 -4.40
CA ALA A 84 -11.59 7.45 -4.50
C ALA A 84 -11.65 6.91 -5.94
N PRO A 85 -10.59 6.22 -6.42
CA PRO A 85 -10.61 5.60 -7.74
C PRO A 85 -11.80 4.64 -7.88
N SER A 86 -12.50 4.69 -9.01
CA SER A 86 -13.64 3.82 -9.29
C SER A 86 -13.22 2.36 -9.45
N GLY A 87 -14.06 1.41 -9.01
CA GLY A 87 -13.81 -0.02 -9.23
C GLY A 87 -12.83 -0.66 -8.24
N LEU A 88 -12.48 0.05 -7.15
CA LEU A 88 -11.76 -0.51 -6.02
C LEU A 88 -12.73 -0.97 -4.92
N THR A 89 -12.40 -2.10 -4.32
CA THR A 89 -13.13 -2.69 -3.20
C THR A 89 -12.28 -2.58 -1.94
N PRO A 90 -12.85 -2.12 -0.80
CA PRO A 90 -12.15 -2.15 0.47
C PRO A 90 -12.05 -3.59 0.98
N VAL A 91 -10.83 -4.06 1.24
CA VAL A 91 -10.55 -5.40 1.76
C VAL A 91 -9.86 -5.29 3.12
N GLY A 92 -10.37 -5.99 4.14
CA GLY A 92 -9.75 -6.00 5.45
C GLY A 92 -8.38 -6.69 5.40
N ILE A 93 -7.35 -6.07 5.98
CA ILE A 93 -5.99 -6.65 5.94
C ILE A 93 -5.93 -8.03 6.58
N ARG A 94 -6.73 -8.25 7.62
CA ARG A 94 -6.84 -9.56 8.29
C ARG A 94 -7.54 -10.62 7.43
N GLU A 95 -8.31 -10.20 6.43
CA GLU A 95 -9.06 -11.07 5.50
C GLU A 95 -8.23 -11.43 4.28
N LEU A 96 -7.11 -10.74 4.03
CA LEU A 96 -6.23 -10.98 2.88
C LEU A 96 -5.72 -12.42 2.83
N ARG A 97 -5.18 -12.93 3.94
CA ARG A 97 -4.67 -14.30 4.00
C ARG A 97 -5.76 -15.36 3.79
N PRO A 98 -6.89 -15.36 4.53
CA PRO A 98 -7.91 -16.39 4.32
C PRO A 98 -8.69 -16.22 3.00
N GLY A 99 -8.81 -15.00 2.46
CA GLY A 99 -9.65 -14.72 1.30
C GLY A 99 -8.94 -14.70 -0.04
N TYR A 100 -7.63 -14.41 -0.06
CA TYR A 100 -6.89 -14.08 -1.29
C TYR A 100 -5.51 -14.75 -1.37
N TYR A 101 -5.24 -15.75 -0.53
CA TYR A 101 -4.03 -16.57 -0.65
C TYR A 101 -4.35 -17.85 -1.41
N HIS A 102 -3.98 -17.90 -2.69
CA HIS A 102 -4.16 -19.09 -3.54
C HIS A 102 -2.84 -19.81 -3.84
N GLY A 103 -1.72 -19.19 -3.50
CA GLY A 103 -0.39 -19.78 -3.65
C GLY A 103 0.72 -18.82 -3.25
N ASP A 104 1.96 -19.24 -3.50
CA ASP A 104 3.15 -18.44 -3.16
C ASP A 104 3.22 -17.13 -3.98
N GLU A 105 2.59 -17.10 -5.14
CA GLU A 105 2.41 -15.91 -5.98
C GLU A 105 1.65 -14.79 -5.27
N ASP A 106 0.72 -15.08 -4.38
CA ASP A 106 -0.04 -14.05 -3.65
C ASP A 106 0.67 -13.60 -2.36
N ARG A 107 1.68 -14.35 -1.91
CA ARG A 107 2.36 -14.14 -0.63
C ARG A 107 2.97 -12.75 -0.53
N HIS A 108 3.62 -12.30 -1.60
CA HIS A 108 4.27 -10.99 -1.64
C HIS A 108 3.24 -9.86 -1.59
N LEU A 109 2.09 -10.02 -2.25
CA LEU A 109 0.99 -9.05 -2.20
C LEU A 109 0.47 -8.91 -0.78
N ILE A 110 0.12 -10.02 -0.12
CA ILE A 110 -0.40 -10.00 1.25
C ILE A 110 0.63 -9.39 2.19
N PHE A 111 1.90 -9.77 2.05
CA PHE A 111 2.99 -9.23 2.84
C PHE A 111 3.17 -7.71 2.63
N ALA A 112 3.04 -7.22 1.39
CA ALA A 112 3.06 -5.80 1.08
C ALA A 112 1.94 -5.04 1.80
N ALA A 113 0.70 -5.55 1.84
CA ALA A 113 -0.39 -4.91 2.57
C ALA A 113 -0.12 -4.80 4.07
N TYR A 114 0.35 -5.88 4.71
CA TYR A 114 0.69 -5.85 6.14
C TYR A 114 1.82 -4.85 6.44
N THR A 115 2.87 -4.87 5.63
CA THR A 115 4.01 -3.95 5.78
C THR A 115 3.57 -2.50 5.59
N ALA A 116 2.77 -2.24 4.55
CA ALA A 116 2.25 -0.91 4.27
C ALA A 116 1.35 -0.39 5.39
N SER A 117 0.49 -1.24 5.97
CA SER A 117 -0.39 -0.84 7.08
C SER A 117 0.38 -0.47 8.34
N GLN A 118 1.45 -1.21 8.64
CA GLN A 118 2.34 -0.89 9.76
C GLN A 118 3.06 0.43 9.53
N LEU A 119 3.64 0.65 8.34
CA LEU A 119 4.35 1.89 8.01
C LEU A 119 3.40 3.09 7.97
N ALA A 120 2.24 2.97 7.32
CA ALA A 120 1.25 4.03 7.26
C ALA A 120 0.72 4.39 8.65
N GLY A 121 0.47 3.40 9.51
CA GLY A 121 0.08 3.62 10.90
C GLY A 121 1.18 4.36 11.67
N TRP A 122 2.43 3.93 11.50
CA TRP A 122 3.56 4.58 12.14
C TRP A 122 3.73 6.04 11.67
N TYR A 123 3.64 6.32 10.37
CA TYR A 123 3.73 7.70 9.85
C TYR A 123 2.62 8.61 10.37
N ARG A 124 1.39 8.10 10.45
CA ARG A 124 0.27 8.84 11.03
C ARG A 124 0.51 9.17 12.50
N ASP A 125 0.90 8.16 13.28
CA ASP A 125 0.99 8.27 14.74
C ASP A 125 2.26 9.01 15.20
N ASN A 126 3.30 9.08 14.36
CA ASN A 126 4.60 9.70 14.67
C ASN A 126 4.86 10.98 13.85
N ARG A 127 3.80 11.68 13.42
CA ARG A 127 3.90 12.99 12.75
C ARG A 127 4.52 14.07 13.66
N TYR A 128 4.34 13.93 14.97
CA TYR A 128 4.95 14.80 15.98
C TYR A 128 5.89 13.99 16.87
N CYS A 129 6.92 14.63 17.39
CA CYS A 129 7.86 14.00 18.30
C CYS A 129 7.19 13.73 19.65
N GLY A 130 6.98 12.46 20.00
CA GLY A 130 6.37 12.08 21.29
C GLY A 130 7.20 12.46 22.53
N THR A 131 8.42 12.97 22.37
CA THR A 131 9.27 13.46 23.47
C THR A 131 9.09 14.96 23.74
N CYS A 132 8.84 15.76 22.71
CA CYS A 132 8.79 17.23 22.84
C CYS A 132 7.43 17.85 22.48
N ALA A 133 6.46 17.04 22.03
CA ALA A 133 5.09 17.46 21.79
C ALA A 133 4.33 17.74 23.10
#